data_AF-A0A286XKE9-F1
#
_entry.id   AF-A0A286XKE9-F1
#
_cell.length_a   1.000
_cell.length_b   1.000
_cell.length_c   1.000
_cell.angle_alpha   90.00
_cell.angle_beta   90.00
_cell.angle_gamma   90.00
#
_symmetry.space_group_name_H-M   'P 1'
#
loop_
_entity.id
_entity.type
_entity.pdbx_description
1 polymer ?
#
loop_
_entity_poly.entity_id
_entity_poly.type
_entity_poly.pdbx_seq_one_letter_code
_entity_poly.pdbx_strand_id
1 'polypeptide(L)'
;MAVCNTQYYWHDERGKKVKCTAPQYVDFVMSSVQKLVTDEDVFPTKYGREFPSSFEALVKKICRHLFHVLGHIYWAHFKETLALELHGHLNTLYAHFILFTREFSLLDPKETAVMDDLTEVLCSSPSGGSGRDGAGSGASGAQNHVKER
;
A
#
# COMPACT_ATOMS: atom_id res chain seq x y z
N MET A 1 -3.80 17.32 -5.38
CA MET A 1 -4.55 16.09 -5.72
C MET A 1 -5.40 15.66 -4.52
N ALA A 2 -6.58 15.07 -4.71
CA ALA A 2 -7.39 14.54 -3.61
C ALA A 2 -7.61 13.02 -3.75
N VAL A 3 -7.61 12.32 -2.62
CA VAL A 3 -7.91 10.89 -2.49
C VAL A 3 -8.84 10.74 -1.30
N CYS A 4 -10.04 10.21 -1.51
CA CYS A 4 -11.10 10.23 -0.51
C CYS A 4 -11.33 11.66 0.02
N ASN A 5 -11.22 11.84 1.34
CA ASN A 5 -11.29 13.14 2.02
C ASN A 5 -9.92 13.79 2.26
N THR A 6 -8.83 13.18 1.78
CA THR A 6 -7.45 13.64 2.01
C THR A 6 -6.92 14.42 0.81
N GLN A 7 -6.34 15.59 1.08
CA GLN A 7 -5.77 16.44 0.04
C GLN A 7 -4.23 16.41 0.08
N TYR A 8 -3.64 15.91 -1.00
CA TYR A 8 -2.20 15.88 -1.22
C TYR A 8 -1.71 17.12 -1.95
N TYR A 9 -0.61 17.66 -1.43
CA TYR A 9 0.06 18.86 -1.96
C TYR A 9 1.45 18.50 -2.46
N TRP A 10 1.88 19.16 -3.52
CA TRP A 10 3.24 19.02 -4.02
C TRP A 10 4.16 19.98 -3.28
N HIS A 11 5.39 19.55 -3.00
CA HIS A 11 6.44 20.40 -2.48
C HIS A 11 7.52 20.54 -3.56
N ASP A 12 7.79 21.76 -3.99
CA ASP A 12 8.85 22.00 -4.98
C ASP A 12 10.25 21.72 -4.40
N GLU A 13 11.28 21.79 -5.24
CA GLU A 13 12.68 21.55 -4.82
C GLU A 13 13.16 22.55 -3.74
N ARG A 14 12.43 23.65 -3.53
CA ARG A 14 12.69 24.69 -2.52
C ARG A 14 11.84 24.49 -1.25
N GLY A 15 11.08 23.39 -1.18
CA GLY A 15 10.19 23.04 -0.07
C GLY A 15 8.85 23.79 -0.05
N LYS A 16 8.58 24.64 -1.04
CA LYS A 16 7.34 25.44 -1.10
C LYS A 16 6.17 24.55 -1.48
N LYS A 17 5.09 24.66 -0.71
CA LYS A 17 3.82 23.99 -0.95
C LYS A 17 3.15 24.58 -2.19
N VAL A 18 2.89 23.74 -3.20
CA VAL A 18 2.24 24.10 -4.45
C VAL A 18 0.88 23.40 -4.53
N LYS A 19 -0.17 24.18 -4.82
CA LYS A 19 -1.47 23.64 -5.21
C LYS A 19 -1.43 23.32 -6.70
N CYS A 20 -1.79 22.10 -7.06
CA CYS A 20 -1.86 21.64 -8.44
C CYS A 20 -3.07 20.73 -8.63
N THR A 21 -3.53 20.63 -9.88
CA THR A 21 -4.58 19.68 -10.28
C THR A 21 -4.07 18.24 -10.15
N ALA A 22 -4.98 17.26 -10.19
CA ALA A 22 -4.60 15.85 -10.18
C ALA A 22 -3.60 15.47 -11.29
N PRO A 23 -3.84 15.77 -12.58
CA PRO A 23 -2.89 15.42 -13.65
C PRO A 23 -1.53 16.10 -13.46
N GLN A 24 -1.49 17.38 -13.11
CA GLN A 24 -0.23 18.09 -12.81
C GLN A 24 0.55 17.44 -11.66
N TYR A 25 -0.15 17.00 -10.61
CA TYR A 25 0.50 16.31 -9.50
C TYR A 25 1.10 14.97 -9.95
N VAL A 26 0.37 14.19 -10.76
CA VAL A 26 0.88 12.93 -11.32
C VAL A 26 2.12 13.21 -12.18
N ASP A 27 2.10 14.23 -13.04
CA ASP A 27 3.24 14.60 -13.88
C ASP A 27 4.48 14.94 -13.04
N PHE A 28 4.30 15.73 -11.97
CA PHE A 28 5.40 16.07 -11.05
C PHE A 28 5.94 14.84 -10.31
N VAL A 29 5.07 13.95 -9.84
CA VAL A 29 5.47 12.70 -9.20
C VAL A 29 6.27 11.85 -10.16
N MET A 30 5.74 11.56 -11.35
CA MET A 30 6.39 10.69 -12.32
C MET A 30 7.74 11.27 -12.76
N SER A 31 7.80 12.58 -13.05
CA SER A 31 9.05 13.26 -13.41
C SER A 31 10.08 13.22 -12.28
N SER A 32 9.65 13.46 -11.04
CA SER A 32 10.55 13.43 -9.89
C SER A 32 11.06 12.04 -9.58
N VAL A 33 10.22 11.01 -9.68
CA VAL A 33 10.63 9.62 -9.47
C VAL A 33 11.61 9.22 -10.57
N GLN A 34 11.31 9.52 -11.84
CA GLN A 34 12.20 9.25 -12.96
C GLN A 34 13.58 9.87 -12.74
N LYS A 35 13.63 11.18 -12.40
CA LYS A 35 14.89 11.89 -12.12
C LYS A 35 15.72 11.18 -11.05
N LEU A 36 15.08 10.75 -9.95
CA LEU A 36 15.77 10.08 -8.85
C LEU A 36 16.28 8.69 -9.25
N VAL A 37 15.47 7.86 -9.92
CA VAL A 37 15.86 6.48 -10.26
C VAL A 37 16.91 6.41 -11.37
N THR A 38 17.02 7.46 -12.20
CA THR A 38 18.05 7.55 -13.25
C THR A 38 19.34 8.25 -12.80
N ASP A 39 19.36 8.79 -11.59
CA ASP A 39 20.54 9.47 -11.05
C ASP A 39 21.55 8.43 -10.53
N GLU A 40 22.71 8.30 -11.18
CA GLU A 40 23.75 7.34 -10.80
C GLU A 40 24.37 7.62 -9.42
N ASP A 41 24.20 8.83 -8.87
CA ASP A 41 24.66 9.16 -7.52
C ASP A 41 23.63 8.74 -6.45
N VAL A 42 22.37 8.49 -6.85
CA VAL A 42 21.31 7.97 -5.98
C VAL A 42 21.13 6.46 -6.14
N PHE A 43 21.11 5.98 -7.39
CA PHE A 43 21.02 4.57 -7.77
C PHE A 43 22.27 4.19 -8.58
N PRO A 44 23.38 3.85 -7.91
CA PRO A 44 24.61 3.50 -8.59
C PRO A 44 24.46 2.26 -9.47
N THR A 45 24.85 2.38 -10.74
CA THR A 45 24.81 1.28 -11.73
C THR A 45 26.17 0.59 -11.90
N LYS A 46 27.24 1.20 -11.38
CA LYS A 46 28.63 0.74 -11.55
C LYS A 46 29.10 0.01 -10.30
N TYR A 47 29.80 -1.10 -10.52
CA TYR A 47 30.39 -1.90 -9.44
C TYR A 47 31.33 -1.06 -8.57
N GLY A 48 31.27 -1.27 -7.25
CA GLY A 48 32.12 -0.59 -6.27
C GLY A 48 31.65 0.80 -5.85
N ARG A 49 30.52 1.28 -6.35
CA ARG A 49 29.85 2.48 -5.81
C ARG A 49 28.82 2.08 -4.76
N GLU A 50 28.83 2.79 -3.64
CA GLU A 50 27.88 2.61 -2.54
C GLU A 50 26.66 3.53 -2.72
N PHE A 51 25.53 3.11 -2.14
CA PHE A 51 24.34 3.95 -2.07
C PHE A 51 24.59 5.15 -1.13
N PRO A 52 23.97 6.32 -1.40
CA PRO A 52 24.11 7.46 -0.51
C PRO A 52 23.49 7.17 0.86
N SER A 53 24.00 7.83 1.91
CA SER A 53 23.44 7.69 3.27
C SER A 53 21.97 8.13 3.38
N SER A 54 21.49 8.93 2.43
CA SER A 54 20.10 9.38 2.33
C SER A 54 19.20 8.43 1.52
N PHE A 55 19.72 7.31 1.01
CA PHE A 55 19.01 6.42 0.10
C PHE A 55 17.66 5.95 0.64
N GLU A 56 17.63 5.47 1.89
CA GLU A 56 16.39 4.99 2.51
C GLU A 56 15.32 6.10 2.57
N ALA A 57 15.72 7.32 2.92
CA ALA A 57 14.81 8.47 2.96
C ALA A 57 14.27 8.82 1.56
N LEU A 58 15.10 8.68 0.52
CA LEU A 58 14.69 8.88 -0.87
C LEU A 58 13.72 7.80 -1.34
N VAL A 59 13.97 6.53 -1.01
CA VAL A 59 13.06 5.41 -1.33
C VAL A 59 11.70 5.62 -0.63
N LYS A 60 11.69 5.96 0.65
CA LYS A 60 10.44 6.29 1.39
C LYS A 60 9.67 7.43 0.73
N LYS A 61 10.37 8.46 0.24
CA LYS A 61 9.76 9.57 -0.50
C LYS A 61 9.16 9.11 -1.83
N ILE A 62 9.88 8.29 -2.59
CA ILE A 62 9.40 7.71 -3.86
C ILE A 62 8.14 6.89 -3.62
N CYS A 63 8.17 5.94 -2.68
CA CYS A 63 7.02 5.10 -2.35
C CYS A 63 5.80 5.95 -1.94
N ARG A 64 5.99 6.99 -1.13
CA ARG A 64 4.89 7.86 -0.70
C ARG A 64 4.22 8.58 -1.88
N HIS A 65 5.02 9.12 -2.79
CA HIS A 65 4.49 9.76 -3.98
C HIS A 65 3.74 8.78 -4.89
N LEU A 66 4.27 7.57 -5.10
CA LEU A 66 3.62 6.53 -5.89
C LEU A 66 2.31 6.05 -5.23
N PHE A 67 2.28 5.95 -3.90
CA PHE A 67 1.05 5.62 -3.16
C PHE A 67 -0.05 6.66 -3.38
N HIS A 68 0.27 7.95 -3.39
CA HIS A 68 -0.72 9.00 -3.68
C HIS A 68 -1.35 8.81 -5.08
N VAL A 69 -0.54 8.46 -6.07
CA VAL A 69 -1.02 8.21 -7.44
C VAL A 69 -1.91 6.96 -7.47
N LEU A 70 -1.50 5.86 -6.83
CA LEU A 70 -2.32 4.64 -6.73
C LEU A 70 -3.66 4.91 -6.06
N GLY A 71 -3.65 5.57 -4.89
CA GLY A 71 -4.88 5.92 -4.18
C GLY A 71 -5.79 6.82 -5.02
N HIS A 72 -5.23 7.74 -5.80
CA HIS A 72 -6.02 8.58 -6.69
C HIS A 72 -6.67 7.80 -7.83
N ILE A 73 -5.97 6.82 -8.42
CA ILE A 73 -6.55 5.97 -9.47
C ILE A 73 -7.74 5.17 -8.90
N TYR A 74 -7.59 4.55 -7.73
CA TYR A 74 -8.69 3.84 -7.07
C TYR A 74 -9.87 4.74 -6.71
N TRP A 75 -9.61 5.94 -6.22
CA TRP A 75 -10.68 6.83 -5.78
C TRP A 75 -11.42 7.50 -6.95
N ALA A 76 -10.68 8.05 -7.91
CA ALA A 76 -11.23 8.94 -8.92
C ALA A 76 -11.49 8.25 -10.27
N HIS A 77 -10.78 7.15 -10.57
CA HIS A 77 -10.76 6.57 -11.91
C HIS A 77 -11.06 5.06 -11.95
N PHE A 78 -11.57 4.48 -10.86
CA PHE A 78 -11.80 3.05 -10.81
C PHE A 78 -12.85 2.58 -11.82
N LYS A 79 -13.88 3.39 -12.08
CA LYS A 79 -14.92 3.07 -13.09
C LYS A 79 -14.33 2.90 -14.48
N GLU A 80 -13.38 3.76 -14.84
CA GLU A 80 -12.64 3.72 -16.08
C GLU A 80 -11.72 2.50 -16.14
N THR A 81 -11.02 2.18 -15.04
CA THR A 81 -10.21 0.95 -14.98
C THR A 81 -11.05 -0.32 -15.10
N LEU A 82 -12.28 -0.30 -14.61
CA LEU A 82 -13.23 -1.40 -14.77
C LEU A 82 -13.71 -1.51 -16.22
N ALA A 83 -14.08 -0.39 -16.84
CA ALA A 83 -14.52 -0.34 -18.23
C ALA A 83 -13.46 -0.80 -19.23
N LEU A 84 -12.18 -0.62 -18.90
CA LEU A 84 -11.04 -1.09 -19.69
C LEU A 84 -10.54 -2.49 -19.28
N GLU A 85 -11.22 -3.16 -18.35
CA GLU A 85 -10.84 -4.48 -17.80
C GLU A 85 -9.42 -4.51 -17.17
N LEU A 86 -8.94 -3.36 -16.69
CA LEU A 86 -7.62 -3.20 -16.08
C LEU A 86 -7.60 -3.38 -14.55
N HIS A 87 -8.77 -3.46 -13.91
CA HIS A 87 -8.90 -3.55 -12.45
C HIS A 87 -8.10 -4.71 -11.82
N GLY A 88 -8.00 -5.88 -12.48
CA GLY A 88 -7.18 -7.00 -11.99
C GLY A 88 -5.68 -6.70 -11.94
N HIS A 89 -5.18 -5.97 -12.95
CA HIS A 89 -3.79 -5.50 -12.99
C HIS A 89 -3.52 -4.47 -11.89
N LEU A 90 -4.45 -3.53 -11.71
CA LEU A 90 -4.37 -2.53 -10.65
C LEU A 90 -4.34 -3.17 -9.26
N ASN A 91 -5.19 -4.18 -9.02
CA ASN A 91 -5.23 -4.92 -7.75
C ASN A 91 -3.94 -5.67 -7.47
N THR A 92 -3.38 -6.36 -8.46
CA THR A 92 -2.10 -7.07 -8.30
C THR A 92 -0.96 -6.09 -7.99
N LEU A 93 -0.90 -4.97 -8.73
CA LEU A 93 0.08 -3.92 -8.51
C LEU A 93 -0.03 -3.35 -7.09
N TYR A 94 -1.26 -3.02 -6.66
CA TYR A 94 -1.52 -2.46 -5.33
C TYR A 94 -1.16 -3.45 -4.22
N ALA A 95 -1.62 -4.70 -4.30
CA ALA A 95 -1.33 -5.72 -3.29
C ALA A 95 0.17 -5.95 -3.14
N HIS A 96 0.90 -6.08 -4.25
CA HIS A 96 2.36 -6.20 -4.21
C HIS A 96 3.01 -4.96 -3.59
N PHE A 97 2.58 -3.76 -4.00
CA PHE A 97 3.11 -2.50 -3.49
C PHE A 97 2.90 -2.33 -1.97
N ILE A 98 1.69 -2.61 -1.47
CA ILE A 98 1.39 -2.42 -0.04
C ILE A 98 2.09 -3.45 0.83
N LEU A 99 2.22 -4.70 0.37
CA LEU A 99 2.98 -5.74 1.08
C LEU A 99 4.47 -5.39 1.13
N PHE A 100 5.05 -4.96 0.00
CA PHE A 100 6.45 -4.54 -0.05
C PHE A 100 6.74 -3.33 0.86
N THR A 101 5.88 -2.31 0.81
CA THR A 101 6.06 -1.12 1.66
C THR A 101 5.88 -1.41 3.15
N ARG A 102 5.04 -2.39 3.53
CA ARG A 102 4.91 -2.86 4.91
C ARG A 102 6.15 -3.64 5.37
N GLU A 103 6.63 -4.60 4.57
CA GLU A 103 7.79 -5.42 4.88
C GLU A 103 9.03 -4.57 5.22
N PHE A 104 9.28 -3.54 4.41
CA PHE A 104 10.44 -2.67 4.58
C PHE A 104 10.13 -1.37 5.32
N SER A 105 8.94 -1.23 5.92
CA SER A 105 8.51 -0.03 6.67
C SER A 105 8.72 1.28 5.89
N LEU A 106 8.35 1.29 4.60
CA LEU A 106 8.60 2.39 3.67
C LEU A 106 7.55 3.50 3.74
N LEU A 107 6.37 3.20 4.28
CA LEU A 107 5.25 4.13 4.45
C LEU A 107 4.78 4.14 5.90
N ASP A 108 4.31 5.30 6.37
CA ASP A 108 3.69 5.39 7.69
C ASP A 108 2.29 4.76 7.61
N PRO A 109 1.92 3.84 8.53
CA PRO A 109 0.59 3.24 8.57
C PRO A 109 -0.56 4.27 8.57
N LYS A 110 -0.34 5.45 9.15
CA LYS A 110 -1.35 6.54 9.16
C LYS A 110 -1.61 7.09 7.76
N GLU A 111 -0.62 7.05 6.88
CA GLU A 111 -0.78 7.50 5.49
C GLU A 111 -1.50 6.47 4.64
N THR A 112 -1.27 5.19 4.90
CA THR A 112 -1.93 4.11 4.16
C THR A 112 -3.36 3.84 4.64
N ALA A 113 -3.73 4.35 5.81
CA ALA A 113 -5.03 4.14 6.45
C ALA A 113 -6.24 4.47 5.55
N VAL A 114 -6.10 5.43 4.64
CA VAL A 114 -7.16 5.79 3.67
C VAL A 114 -7.52 4.65 2.71
N MET A 115 -6.71 3.60 2.63
CA MET A 115 -6.93 2.42 1.80
C MET A 115 -6.94 1.11 2.61
N ASP A 116 -7.13 1.17 3.94
CA ASP A 116 -7.10 -0.03 4.79
C ASP A 116 -8.20 -1.03 4.42
N ASP A 117 -9.43 -0.56 4.17
CA ASP A 117 -10.55 -1.41 3.73
C ASP A 117 -10.20 -2.19 2.45
N LEU A 118 -9.57 -1.53 1.47
CA LEU A 118 -9.12 -2.18 0.25
C LEU A 118 -7.99 -3.19 0.53
N THR A 119 -7.05 -2.81 1.39
CA THR A 119 -5.93 -3.67 1.77
C THR A 119 -6.42 -4.93 2.46
N GLU A 120 -7.42 -4.82 3.34
CA GLU A 120 -8.04 -5.96 4.00
C GLU A 120 -8.66 -6.90 2.96
N VAL A 121 -9.42 -6.38 2.00
CA VAL A 121 -10.06 -7.22 0.98
C VAL A 121 -9.05 -7.89 0.04
N LEU A 122 -8.00 -7.18 -0.38
CA LEU A 122 -7.05 -7.69 -1.39
C LEU A 122 -5.94 -8.55 -0.80
N CYS A 123 -5.50 -8.27 0.43
CA CYS A 123 -4.35 -8.93 1.04
C CYS A 123 -4.73 -9.94 2.12
N SER A 124 -5.97 -9.94 2.61
CA SER A 124 -6.43 -11.05 3.42
C SER A 124 -6.54 -12.27 2.52
N SER A 125 -5.72 -13.29 2.79
CA SER A 125 -5.98 -14.62 2.26
C SER A 125 -7.43 -14.98 2.58
N PRO A 126 -8.16 -15.70 1.70
CA PRO A 126 -9.45 -16.24 2.06
C PRO A 126 -9.20 -17.16 3.25
N SER A 127 -9.39 -16.61 4.45
CA SER A 127 -9.35 -17.37 5.68
C SER A 127 -10.55 -18.28 5.52
N GLY A 128 -10.29 -19.56 5.24
CA GLY A 128 -11.33 -20.57 5.09
C GLY A 128 -12.38 -20.37 6.18
N GLY A 129 -13.65 -20.33 5.77
CA GLY A 129 -14.78 -20.14 6.66
C GLY A 129 -14.66 -21.02 7.88
N SER A 130 -14.24 -20.42 8.99
CA SER A 130 -14.14 -21.07 10.29
C SER A 130 -15.40 -20.70 11.05
N GLY A 131 -16.41 -21.56 10.82
CA GLY A 131 -17.49 -21.93 11.72
C GLY A 131 -17.99 -20.89 12.70
N ARG A 132 -19.13 -20.27 12.35
CA ARG A 132 -20.11 -19.82 13.33
C ARG A 132 -21.49 -20.25 12.84
N ASP A 133 -22.13 -21.09 13.65
CA ASP A 133 -23.55 -21.49 13.74
C ASP A 133 -23.58 -22.99 14.10
N GLY A 134 -24.19 -23.50 15.16
CA GLY A 134 -25.06 -23.00 16.20
C GLY A 134 -25.32 -24.15 17.19
N ALA A 135 -25.90 -23.82 18.34
CA ALA A 135 -25.99 -24.65 19.53
C ALA A 135 -26.91 -25.89 19.45
N GLY A 136 -26.56 -26.93 20.23
CA GLY A 136 -27.49 -27.67 21.09
C GLY A 136 -27.96 -29.06 20.63
N SER A 137 -27.58 -30.11 21.37
CA SER A 137 -28.52 -30.98 22.13
C SER A 137 -27.87 -32.31 22.60
N GLY A 138 -28.08 -32.65 23.88
CA GLY A 138 -28.51 -34.00 24.26
C GLY A 138 -27.49 -35.07 24.73
N ALA A 139 -27.40 -35.18 26.07
CA ALA A 139 -27.59 -36.42 26.84
C ALA A 139 -26.44 -37.45 27.06
N SER A 140 -26.08 -37.57 28.35
CA SER A 140 -26.05 -38.79 29.19
C SER A 140 -24.88 -39.78 29.11
N GLY A 141 -24.24 -39.99 30.28
CA GLY A 141 -23.94 -41.35 30.77
C GLY A 141 -22.55 -41.64 31.36
N ALA A 142 -22.55 -42.05 32.63
CA ALA A 142 -21.63 -43.01 33.28
C ALA A 142 -20.27 -42.55 33.88
N GLN A 143 -20.33 -42.25 35.19
CA GLN A 143 -19.56 -42.80 36.32
C GLN A 143 -18.10 -43.31 36.17
N ASN A 144 -17.25 -42.71 37.02
CA ASN A 144 -16.20 -43.29 37.91
C ASN A 144 -15.05 -44.11 37.32
N HIS A 145 -13.80 -43.65 37.53
CA HIS A 145 -12.84 -44.32 38.45
C HIS A 145 -11.60 -43.46 38.78
N VAL A 146 -11.25 -43.46 40.07
CA VAL A 146 -10.08 -42.98 40.84
C VAL A 146 -8.77 -43.66 40.31
N LYS A 147 -7.53 -43.12 40.31
CA LYS A 147 -6.68 -42.55 41.38
C LYS A 147 -5.38 -41.97 40.79
N GLU A 148 -4.82 -40.97 41.49
CA GLU A 148 -3.45 -40.49 41.38
C GLU A 148 -2.39 -41.59 41.56
N ARG A 149 -1.32 -41.54 40.75
CA ARG A 149 0.08 -41.42 41.17
C ARG A 149 0.99 -41.22 39.97
#